data_AF-A0AA40KLE6-F1
#
_entry.id   AF-A0AA40KLE6-F1
#
_cell.length_a   1.000
_cell.length_b   1.000
_cell.length_c   1.000
_cell.angle_alpha   90.00
_cell.angle_beta   90.00
_cell.angle_gamma   90.00
#
_symmetry.space_group_name_H-M   'P 1'
#
loop_
_entity.id
_entity.type
_entity.pdbx_description
1 polymer ?
#
loop_
_entity_poly.entity_id
_entity_poly.type
_entity_poly.pdbx_seq_one_letter_code
_entity_poly.pdbx_strand_id
1 'polypeptide(L)'
;MEKQDVHFRHILLYYFRKGKNASQAQKKLCAVYGDEALKEKQCRNWFERFRSGDFSLKNAQRSGRPVEVDETHIKAIIDSDRHSTTRDIAEKLNVSHTCIEKKLKTLGYVKKLDLWIPHQLKEIHLTQRISICDSLLKRNENDPFLKNLVTGDEKWIVYKNVTRKRSWVKQDQPAQTTSNQRFTKKDYAVSLVGLQRNFVF
;
A
#
# COMPACT_ATOMS: atom_id res chain seq x y z
N MET A 1 19.59 13.81 -22.05
CA MET A 1 18.77 13.44 -23.22
C MET A 1 17.39 14.09 -23.21
N GLU A 2 16.54 13.88 -22.19
CA GLU A 2 15.13 14.35 -22.24
C GLU A 2 14.96 15.89 -22.33
N LYS A 3 15.88 16.66 -21.74
CA LYS A 3 15.87 18.14 -21.79
C LYS A 3 16.23 18.72 -23.18
N GLN A 4 17.15 18.10 -23.92
CA GLN A 4 17.55 18.53 -25.27
C GLN A 4 16.45 18.25 -26.30
N ASP A 5 15.78 17.10 -26.20
CA ASP A 5 14.67 16.74 -27.09
C ASP A 5 13.50 17.72 -27.01
N VAL A 6 13.17 18.21 -25.81
CA VAL A 6 12.11 19.20 -25.61
C VAL A 6 12.50 20.56 -26.17
N HIS A 7 13.78 20.95 -26.03
CA HIS A 7 14.32 22.19 -26.58
C HIS A 7 14.17 22.26 -28.11
N PHE A 8 14.55 21.21 -28.82
CA PHE A 8 14.42 21.16 -30.28
C PHE A 8 12.95 21.23 -30.74
N ARG A 9 12.01 20.65 -30.00
CA ARG A 9 10.58 20.72 -30.32
C ARG A 9 10.04 22.15 -30.21
N HIS A 10 10.48 22.93 -29.23
CA HIS A 10 10.12 24.35 -29.11
C HIS A 10 10.64 25.15 -30.32
N ILE A 11 11.87 24.90 -30.75
CA ILE A 11 12.45 25.54 -31.92
C ILE A 11 11.68 25.17 -33.20
N LEU A 12 11.30 23.90 -33.36
CA LEU A 12 10.49 23.46 -34.49
C LEU A 12 9.11 24.13 -34.49
N LEU A 13 8.46 24.26 -33.33
CA LEU A 13 7.18 24.97 -33.21
C LEU A 13 7.31 26.45 -33.56
N TYR A 14 8.39 27.11 -33.14
CA TYR A 14 8.69 28.50 -33.54
C TYR A 14 8.79 28.63 -35.06
N TYR A 15 9.55 27.77 -35.73
CA TYR A 15 9.70 27.82 -37.19
C TYR A 15 8.41 27.46 -37.94
N PHE A 16 7.59 26.56 -37.39
CA PHE A 16 6.27 26.25 -37.91
C PHE A 16 5.36 27.48 -37.89
N ARG A 17 5.30 28.21 -36.76
CA ARG A 17 4.53 29.47 -36.65
C ARG A 17 5.05 30.58 -37.55
N LYS A 18 6.34 30.56 -37.88
CA LYS A 18 6.97 31.49 -38.84
C LYS A 18 6.70 31.13 -40.31
N GLY A 19 5.89 30.11 -40.59
CA GLY A 19 5.53 29.68 -41.94
C GLY A 19 6.67 29.01 -42.71
N LYS A 20 7.71 28.53 -42.01
CA LYS A 20 8.80 27.75 -42.65
C LYS A 20 8.38 26.30 -42.80
N ASN A 21 9.00 25.59 -43.74
CA ASN A 21 8.78 24.14 -43.89
C ASN A 21 9.79 23.33 -43.03
N ALA A 22 9.51 22.03 -42.83
CA ALA A 22 10.30 21.17 -41.95
C ALA A 22 11.78 21.08 -42.36
N SER A 23 12.08 21.05 -43.66
CA SER A 23 13.45 20.96 -44.17
C SER A 23 14.23 22.27 -43.95
N GLN A 24 13.58 23.42 -44.13
CA GLN A 24 14.16 24.73 -43.78
C GLN A 24 14.43 24.86 -42.28
N ALA A 25 13.51 24.40 -41.45
CA ALA A 25 13.70 24.39 -40.00
C ALA A 25 14.86 23.46 -39.59
N GLN A 26 14.96 22.27 -40.19
CA GLN A 26 16.05 21.33 -39.93
C GLN A 26 17.41 21.88 -40.35
N LYS A 27 17.53 22.51 -41.52
CA LYS A 27 18.80 23.13 -41.95
C LYS A 27 19.27 24.21 -40.99
N LYS A 28 18.34 25.03 -40.49
CA LYS A 28 18.64 26.05 -39.47
C LYS A 28 19.00 25.45 -38.12
N LEU A 29 18.36 24.34 -37.74
CA LEU A 29 18.69 23.60 -36.53
C LEU A 29 20.10 23.01 -36.63
N CYS A 30 20.41 22.34 -37.74
CA CYS A 30 21.71 21.72 -38.01
C CYS A 30 22.84 22.76 -38.07
N ALA A 31 22.58 23.94 -38.66
CA ALA A 31 23.56 25.02 -38.71
C ALA A 31 24.01 25.54 -37.32
N VAL A 32 23.17 25.39 -36.30
CA VAL A 32 23.46 25.85 -34.92
C VAL A 32 23.95 24.72 -34.03
N TYR A 33 23.35 23.53 -34.15
CA TYR A 33 23.57 22.41 -33.22
C TYR A 33 24.37 21.24 -33.84
N GLY A 34 24.73 21.31 -35.12
CA GLY A 34 25.51 20.29 -35.81
C GLY A 34 24.88 18.90 -35.74
N ASP A 35 25.70 17.89 -35.43
CA ASP A 35 25.30 16.49 -35.35
C ASP A 35 24.36 16.18 -34.18
N GLU A 36 24.24 17.08 -33.20
CA GLU A 36 23.28 16.95 -32.09
C GLU A 36 21.84 17.34 -32.50
N ALA A 37 21.66 17.90 -33.71
CA ALA A 37 20.35 18.32 -34.21
C ALA A 37 19.43 17.14 -34.54
N LEU A 38 18.12 17.39 -34.50
CA LEU A 38 17.13 16.41 -34.95
C LEU A 38 17.31 16.06 -36.43
N LYS A 39 17.12 14.77 -36.74
CA LYS A 39 17.14 14.27 -38.12
C LYS A 39 15.92 14.81 -38.88
N GLU A 40 16.06 14.98 -40.20
CA GLU A 40 14.99 15.54 -41.05
C GLU A 40 13.65 14.79 -40.92
N LYS A 41 13.71 13.45 -40.81
CA LYS A 41 12.51 12.62 -40.57
C LYS A 41 11.79 12.97 -39.27
N GLN A 42 12.53 13.25 -38.19
CA GLN A 42 11.95 13.65 -36.90
C GLN A 42 11.31 15.04 -37.01
N CYS A 43 11.97 15.99 -37.68
CA CYS A 43 11.42 17.33 -37.95
C CYS A 43 10.11 17.24 -38.74
N ARG A 44 10.06 16.40 -39.79
CA ARG A 44 8.86 16.19 -40.61
C ARG A 44 7.69 15.64 -39.80
N ASN A 45 7.92 14.61 -38.98
CA ASN A 45 6.88 14.03 -38.11
C ASN A 45 6.30 15.06 -37.13
N TRP A 46 7.14 15.95 -36.58
CA TRP A 46 6.67 17.05 -35.72
C TRP A 46 5.85 18.07 -36.49
N PHE A 47 6.27 18.46 -37.69
CA PHE A 47 5.51 19.37 -38.55
C PHE A 47 4.18 18.77 -39.03
N GLU A 48 4.08 17.45 -39.16
CA GLU A 48 2.81 16.77 -39.42
C GLU A 48 1.86 16.85 -38.20
N ARG A 49 2.36 16.62 -36.98
CA ARG A 49 1.58 16.82 -35.74
C ARG A 49 1.10 18.26 -35.57
N PHE A 50 1.95 19.25 -35.85
CA PHE A 50 1.55 20.66 -35.77
C PHE A 50 0.50 21.02 -36.82
N ARG A 51 0.54 20.42 -38.02
CA ARG A 51 -0.50 20.58 -39.05
C ARG A 51 -1.83 19.94 -38.65
N SER A 52 -1.82 18.86 -37.88
CA SER A 52 -3.03 18.27 -37.32
C SER A 52 -3.58 19.03 -36.10
N GLY A 53 -3.01 20.19 -35.74
CA GLY A 53 -3.45 21.01 -34.62
C GLY A 53 -2.94 20.58 -33.24
N ASP A 54 -2.10 19.54 -33.15
CA ASP A 54 -1.49 19.09 -31.90
C ASP A 54 -0.16 19.81 -31.66
N PHE A 55 -0.19 20.82 -30.78
CA PHE A 55 0.99 21.58 -30.36
C PHE A 55 1.63 21.06 -29.06
N SER A 56 1.27 19.86 -28.60
CA SER A 56 1.85 19.27 -27.39
C SER A 56 3.30 18.84 -27.60
N LEU A 57 4.22 19.51 -26.89
CA LEU A 57 5.67 19.25 -26.98
C LEU A 57 6.12 18.07 -26.11
N LYS A 58 5.23 17.56 -25.25
CA LYS A 58 5.48 16.36 -24.44
C LYS A 58 5.33 15.12 -25.32
N ASN A 59 6.09 14.07 -24.99
CA ASN A 59 5.81 12.76 -25.56
C ASN A 59 4.41 12.33 -25.11
N ALA A 60 3.64 11.72 -26.02
CA ALA A 60 2.47 10.98 -25.59
C ALA A 60 2.89 9.91 -24.59
N GLN A 61 2.00 9.59 -23.65
CA GLN A 61 2.23 8.50 -22.73
C GLN A 61 2.44 7.24 -23.56
N ARG A 62 3.66 6.70 -23.51
CA ARG A 62 3.97 5.46 -24.24
C ARG A 62 3.10 4.37 -23.63
N SER A 63 2.40 3.62 -24.48
CA SER A 63 1.86 2.34 -24.07
C SER A 63 3.05 1.47 -23.67
N GLY A 64 3.24 1.31 -22.35
CA GLY A 64 4.15 0.30 -21.83
C GLY A 64 3.68 -1.09 -22.26
N ARG A 65 4.47 -2.13 -21.97
CA ARG A 65 4.03 -3.51 -22.19
C ARG A 65 2.71 -3.73 -21.42
N PRO A 66 1.59 -4.05 -22.09
CA PRO A 66 0.37 -4.42 -21.40
C PRO A 66 0.66 -5.68 -20.59
N VAL A 67 0.42 -5.61 -19.29
CA VAL A 67 0.34 -6.80 -18.45
C VAL A 67 -1.12 -7.20 -18.50
N GLU A 68 -1.43 -8.09 -19.43
CA GLU A 68 -2.76 -8.63 -19.71
C GLU A 68 -3.17 -9.63 -18.63
N VAL A 69 -3.14 -9.19 -17.36
CA VAL A 69 -3.74 -9.96 -16.27
C VAL A 69 -5.05 -9.31 -15.93
N ASP A 70 -6.11 -10.08 -16.13
CA ASP A 70 -7.47 -9.67 -15.86
C ASP A 70 -7.66 -9.41 -14.36
N GLU A 71 -7.95 -8.16 -14.04
CA GLU A 71 -8.21 -7.70 -12.68
C GLU A 71 -9.42 -8.38 -12.06
N THR A 72 -10.41 -8.74 -12.87
CA THR A 72 -11.65 -9.37 -12.39
C THR A 72 -11.36 -10.75 -11.80
N HIS A 73 -10.53 -11.54 -12.48
CA HIS A 73 -10.11 -12.86 -12.02
C HIS A 73 -9.25 -12.78 -10.75
N ILE A 74 -8.35 -11.80 -10.65
CA ILE A 74 -7.57 -11.59 -9.41
C ILE A 74 -8.51 -11.31 -8.23
N LYS A 75 -9.47 -10.39 -8.40
CA LYS A 75 -10.42 -10.02 -7.35
C LYS A 75 -11.28 -11.20 -6.92
N ALA A 76 -11.80 -11.97 -7.88
CA ALA A 76 -12.58 -13.17 -7.59
C ALA A 76 -11.81 -14.21 -6.76
N ILE A 77 -10.52 -14.41 -7.05
CA ILE A 77 -9.68 -15.33 -6.25
C ILE A 77 -9.52 -14.80 -4.82
N ILE A 78 -9.23 -13.51 -4.64
CA ILE A 78 -9.07 -12.91 -3.30
C ILE A 78 -10.38 -12.94 -2.50
N ASP A 79 -11.52 -12.72 -3.16
CA ASP A 79 -12.83 -12.75 -2.50
C ASP A 79 -13.20 -14.17 -2.06
N SER A 80 -12.79 -15.19 -2.81
CA SER A 80 -12.96 -16.60 -2.41
C SER A 80 -12.04 -17.02 -1.28
N ASP A 81 -10.77 -16.58 -1.30
CA ASP A 81 -9.78 -16.87 -0.26
C ASP A 81 -8.81 -15.69 -0.09
N ARG A 82 -9.01 -14.95 0.99
CA ARG A 82 -8.20 -13.78 1.33
C ARG A 82 -6.77 -14.14 1.77
N HIS A 83 -6.49 -15.42 2.05
CA HIS A 83 -5.17 -15.88 2.48
C HIS A 83 -4.33 -16.45 1.32
N SER A 84 -4.89 -16.55 0.12
CA SER A 84 -4.17 -17.00 -1.07
C SER A 84 -2.88 -16.20 -1.27
N THR A 85 -1.76 -16.90 -1.45
CA THR A 85 -0.47 -16.24 -1.67
C THR A 85 -0.36 -15.72 -3.10
N THR A 86 0.61 -14.82 -3.35
CA THR A 86 0.91 -14.35 -4.70
C THR A 86 1.35 -15.48 -5.63
N ARG A 87 1.87 -16.58 -5.09
CA ARG A 87 2.24 -17.79 -5.85
C ARG A 87 1.00 -18.60 -6.21
N ASP A 88 0.08 -18.79 -5.28
CA ASP A 88 -1.16 -19.55 -5.53
C ASP A 88 -2.04 -18.85 -6.58
N ILE A 89 -2.16 -17.52 -6.50
CA ILE A 89 -2.87 -16.72 -7.50
C ILE A 89 -2.17 -16.80 -8.87
N ALA A 90 -0.84 -16.74 -8.87
CA ALA A 90 -0.03 -16.86 -10.08
C ALA A 90 -0.21 -18.21 -10.77
N GLU A 91 -0.25 -19.30 -10.00
CA GLU A 91 -0.49 -20.65 -10.51
C GLU A 91 -1.90 -20.79 -11.08
N LYS A 92 -2.93 -20.30 -10.35
CA LYS A 92 -4.33 -20.30 -10.82
C LYS A 92 -4.53 -19.52 -12.13
N LEU A 93 -3.79 -18.43 -12.32
CA LEU A 93 -3.90 -17.57 -13.51
C LEU A 93 -2.85 -17.88 -14.58
N ASN A 94 -1.95 -18.85 -14.33
CA ASN A 94 -0.80 -19.18 -15.18
C ASN A 94 0.06 -17.94 -15.55
N VAL A 95 0.36 -17.10 -14.56
CA VAL A 95 1.18 -15.89 -14.72
C VAL A 95 2.32 -15.91 -13.70
N SER A 96 3.42 -15.20 -13.97
CA SER A 96 4.50 -15.07 -12.98
C SER A 96 4.04 -14.41 -11.67
N HIS A 97 4.54 -14.88 -10.52
CA HIS A 97 4.21 -14.28 -9.21
C HIS A 97 4.58 -12.80 -9.08
N THR A 98 5.66 -12.35 -9.74
CA THR A 98 6.08 -10.93 -9.74
C THR A 98 5.07 -10.04 -10.44
N CYS A 99 4.39 -10.57 -11.47
CA CYS A 99 3.34 -9.88 -12.17
C CYS A 99 2.11 -9.69 -11.29
N ILE A 100 1.69 -10.75 -10.59
CA ILE A 100 0.60 -10.68 -9.60
C ILE A 100 0.95 -9.70 -8.48
N GLU A 101 2.16 -9.75 -7.92
CA GLU A 101 2.58 -8.83 -6.87
C GLU A 101 2.51 -7.35 -7.30
N LYS A 102 3.00 -7.03 -8.51
CA LYS A 102 2.89 -5.69 -9.08
C LYS A 102 1.43 -5.28 -9.27
N LYS A 103 0.60 -6.19 -9.79
CA LYS A 103 -0.81 -5.90 -10.06
C LYS A 103 -1.60 -5.66 -8.78
N LEU A 104 -1.38 -6.47 -7.73
CA LEU A 104 -1.97 -6.27 -6.41
C LEU A 104 -1.61 -4.91 -5.81
N LYS A 105 -0.34 -4.48 -5.95
CA LYS A 105 0.10 -3.14 -5.53
C LYS A 105 -0.62 -2.03 -6.30
N THR A 106 -0.76 -2.17 -7.63
CA THR A 106 -1.53 -1.22 -8.46
C THR A 106 -3.00 -1.16 -8.08
N LEU A 107 -3.59 -2.29 -7.69
CA LEU A 107 -4.98 -2.39 -7.20
C LEU A 107 -5.16 -1.90 -5.76
N GLY A 108 -4.08 -1.54 -5.05
CA GLY A 108 -4.13 -1.04 -3.67
C GLY A 108 -4.20 -2.12 -2.59
N TYR A 109 -3.99 -3.40 -2.93
CA TYR A 109 -3.93 -4.47 -1.94
C TYR A 109 -2.62 -4.42 -1.15
N VAL A 110 -2.73 -4.63 0.16
CA VAL A 110 -1.59 -4.71 1.09
C VAL A 110 -1.72 -5.95 1.96
N LYS A 111 -0.60 -6.61 2.24
CA LYS A 111 -0.58 -7.78 3.13
C LYS A 111 -0.63 -7.33 4.59
N LYS A 112 -1.67 -7.75 5.31
CA LYS A 112 -1.82 -7.53 6.75
C LYS A 112 -1.92 -8.88 7.45
N LEU A 113 -1.54 -8.91 8.72
CA LEU A 113 -1.86 -10.04 9.60
C LEU A 113 -3.30 -9.86 10.08
N ASP A 114 -4.05 -10.95 10.14
CA ASP A 114 -5.38 -10.93 10.72
C ASP A 114 -5.32 -10.60 12.21
N LEU A 115 -6.43 -10.05 12.71
CA LEU A 115 -6.57 -9.72 14.12
C LEU A 115 -6.74 -10.99 14.93
N TRP A 116 -5.95 -11.12 15.99
CA TRP A 116 -6.16 -12.17 16.98
C TRP A 116 -7.35 -11.80 17.86
N ILE A 117 -8.43 -12.55 17.75
CA ILE A 117 -9.65 -12.36 18.54
C ILE A 117 -9.62 -13.37 19.70
N PRO A 118 -9.90 -12.96 20.95
CA PRO A 118 -9.85 -13.87 22.10
C PRO A 118 -10.70 -15.12 21.93
N HIS A 119 -11.96 -14.96 21.48
CA HIS A 119 -12.92 -16.05 21.33
C HIS A 119 -13.81 -15.87 20.10
N GLN A 120 -14.14 -16.98 19.45
CA GLN A 120 -15.18 -17.02 18.43
C GLN A 120 -16.55 -17.05 19.13
N LEU A 121 -17.29 -15.95 19.03
CA LEU A 121 -18.59 -15.82 19.68
C LEU A 121 -19.69 -16.53 18.87
N LYS A 122 -20.62 -17.18 19.57
CA LYS A 122 -21.88 -17.66 19.00
C LYS A 122 -22.89 -16.52 18.92
N GLU A 123 -23.90 -16.67 18.07
CA GLU A 123 -24.96 -15.66 17.87
C GLU A 123 -25.63 -15.25 19.18
N ILE A 124 -25.92 -16.21 20.07
CA ILE A 124 -26.51 -15.94 21.40
C ILE A 124 -25.62 -14.97 22.21
N HIS A 125 -24.31 -15.18 22.21
CA HIS A 125 -23.37 -14.32 22.94
C HIS A 125 -23.24 -12.94 22.28
N LEU A 126 -23.36 -12.85 20.95
CA LEU A 126 -23.38 -11.57 20.24
C LEU A 126 -24.61 -10.76 20.65
N THR A 127 -25.79 -11.35 20.59
CA THR A 127 -27.06 -10.68 20.94
C THR A 127 -27.08 -10.24 22.40
N GLN A 128 -26.61 -11.10 23.32
CA GLN A 128 -26.47 -10.74 24.74
C GLN A 128 -25.53 -9.55 24.93
N ARG A 129 -24.36 -9.55 24.29
CA ARG A 129 -23.40 -8.44 24.39
C ARG A 129 -23.98 -7.14 23.85
N ILE A 130 -24.64 -7.16 22.70
CA ILE A 130 -25.29 -5.99 22.11
C ILE A 130 -26.36 -5.44 23.06
N SER A 131 -27.25 -6.30 23.56
CA SER A 131 -28.31 -5.92 24.49
C SER A 131 -27.77 -5.30 25.79
N ILE A 132 -26.73 -5.90 26.37
CA ILE A 132 -26.06 -5.36 27.56
C ILE A 132 -25.42 -4.00 27.26
N CYS A 133 -24.68 -3.87 26.16
CA CYS A 133 -24.06 -2.61 25.76
C CYS A 133 -25.10 -1.51 25.54
N ASP A 134 -26.19 -1.80 24.85
CA ASP A 134 -27.27 -0.83 24.59
C ASP A 134 -27.95 -0.40 25.89
N SER A 135 -28.19 -1.34 26.81
CA SER A 135 -28.75 -1.03 28.13
C SER A 135 -27.82 -0.16 28.97
N LEU A 136 -26.53 -0.48 29.00
CA LEU A 136 -25.51 0.31 29.71
C LEU A 136 -25.33 1.70 29.11
N LEU A 137 -25.40 1.83 27.78
CA LEU A 137 -25.31 3.11 27.09
C LEU A 137 -26.51 4.00 27.45
N LYS A 138 -27.74 3.49 27.32
CA LYS A 138 -28.97 4.21 27.70
C LYS A 138 -28.97 4.59 29.18
N ARG A 139 -28.50 3.69 30.05
CA ARG A 139 -28.35 4.00 31.46
C ARG A 139 -27.38 5.17 31.66
N ASN A 140 -26.23 5.15 31.00
CA ASN A 140 -25.23 6.21 31.15
C ASN A 140 -25.69 7.57 30.60
N GLU A 141 -26.56 7.59 29.58
CA GLU A 141 -27.17 8.83 29.07
C GLU A 141 -28.13 9.46 30.10
N ASN A 142 -28.92 8.63 30.78
CA ASN A 142 -29.91 9.09 31.77
C ASN A 142 -29.28 9.38 33.14
N ASP A 143 -28.36 8.52 33.58
CA ASP A 143 -27.65 8.61 34.86
C ASP A 143 -26.17 8.21 34.67
N PRO A 144 -25.28 9.18 34.42
CA PRO A 144 -23.86 8.93 34.17
C PRO A 144 -23.15 8.27 35.35
N PHE A 145 -22.97 6.94 35.28
CA PHE A 145 -22.44 6.16 36.39
C PHE A 145 -20.93 5.89 36.31
N LEU A 146 -20.27 6.23 35.20
CA LEU A 146 -18.84 5.94 34.98
C LEU A 146 -17.93 6.54 36.05
N LYS A 147 -18.31 7.69 36.64
CA LYS A 147 -17.55 8.33 37.73
C LYS A 147 -17.53 7.53 39.02
N ASN A 148 -18.51 6.64 39.20
CA ASN A 148 -18.66 5.80 40.39
C ASN A 148 -18.31 4.33 40.10
N LEU A 149 -17.85 4.02 38.89
CA LEU A 149 -17.51 2.66 38.50
C LEU A 149 -16.21 2.23 39.19
N VAL A 150 -16.29 1.16 39.97
CA VAL A 150 -15.14 0.41 40.46
C VAL A 150 -15.09 -0.91 39.72
N THR A 151 -13.95 -1.20 39.10
CA THR A 151 -13.70 -2.45 38.38
C THR A 151 -12.45 -3.13 38.91
N GLY A 152 -12.39 -4.44 38.76
CA GLY A 152 -11.18 -5.19 39.04
C GLY A 152 -11.05 -6.40 38.14
N ASP A 153 -9.81 -6.79 37.90
CA ASP A 153 -9.45 -7.99 37.15
C ASP A 153 -8.19 -8.61 37.73
N GLU A 154 -8.06 -9.91 37.54
CA GLU A 154 -6.92 -10.71 37.98
C GLU A 154 -6.04 -11.05 36.79
N LYS A 155 -4.76 -10.70 36.88
CA LYS A 155 -3.80 -11.00 35.82
C LYS A 155 -2.64 -11.80 36.34
N TRP A 156 -2.33 -12.88 35.64
CA TRP A 156 -1.12 -13.66 35.86
C TRP A 156 0.12 -12.85 35.48
N ILE A 157 1.08 -12.75 36.41
CA ILE A 157 2.40 -12.16 36.16
C ILE A 157 3.43 -13.29 36.13
N VAL A 158 4.13 -13.36 35.00
CA VAL A 158 5.21 -14.32 34.79
C VAL A 158 6.52 -13.66 35.17
N TYR A 159 7.29 -14.28 36.08
CA TYR A 159 8.55 -13.72 36.60
C TYR A 159 9.59 -13.44 35.49
N LYS A 160 9.63 -14.30 34.47
CA LYS A 160 10.53 -14.13 33.32
C LYS A 160 9.74 -14.20 32.02
N ASN A 161 9.35 -13.03 31.52
CA ASN A 161 8.67 -12.91 30.24
C ASN A 161 9.68 -12.95 29.08
N VAL A 162 9.96 -14.15 28.56
CA VAL A 162 10.90 -14.33 27.44
C VAL A 162 10.21 -13.91 26.14
N THR A 163 10.62 -12.77 25.58
CA THR A 163 10.16 -12.30 24.27
C THR A 163 11.16 -12.68 23.18
N ARG A 164 10.67 -13.19 22.04
CA ARG A 164 11.52 -13.45 20.88
C ARG A 164 12.00 -12.12 20.30
N LYS A 165 13.31 -11.96 20.16
CA LYS A 165 13.92 -10.80 19.50
C LYS A 165 14.33 -11.17 18.07
N ARG A 166 14.29 -10.19 17.16
CA ARG A 166 14.86 -10.33 15.82
C ARG A 166 16.34 -9.99 15.90
N SER A 167 17.18 -10.82 15.28
CA SER A 167 18.62 -10.64 15.20
C SER A 167 19.08 -10.70 13.76
N TRP A 168 20.06 -9.88 13.39
CA TRP A 168 20.74 -9.97 12.09
C TRP A 168 21.78 -11.11 12.17
N VAL A 169 21.67 -12.10 11.29
CA VAL A 169 22.61 -13.22 11.15
C VAL A 169 22.93 -13.44 9.66
N LYS A 170 24.12 -13.99 9.35
CA LYS A 170 24.46 -14.37 7.97
C LYS A 170 23.55 -15.50 7.49
N GLN A 171 23.34 -15.61 6.18
CA GLN A 171 22.37 -16.54 5.58
C GLN A 171 22.60 -18.00 5.99
N ASP A 172 23.86 -18.43 6.14
CA ASP A 172 24.22 -19.81 6.48
C ASP A 172 24.33 -20.05 7.98
N GLN A 173 24.15 -19.02 8.81
CA GLN A 173 24.23 -19.14 10.26
C GLN A 173 22.86 -19.44 10.87
N PRO A 174 22.79 -20.35 11.84
CA PRO A 174 21.53 -20.67 12.52
C PRO A 174 21.02 -19.46 13.30
N ALA A 175 19.69 -19.36 13.41
CA ALA A 175 19.06 -18.36 14.25
C ALA A 175 19.45 -18.57 15.73
N GLN A 176 19.63 -17.46 16.46
CA GLN A 176 19.88 -17.54 17.90
C GLN A 176 18.69 -18.20 18.60
N THR A 177 18.98 -19.24 19.39
CA THR A 177 17.96 -19.99 20.12
C THR A 177 17.80 -19.39 21.51
N THR A 178 16.57 -19.11 21.90
CA THR A 178 16.23 -18.76 23.28
C THR A 178 15.40 -19.88 23.88
N SER A 179 15.85 -20.46 24.98
CA SER A 179 15.11 -21.52 25.68
C SER A 179 13.78 -20.98 26.19
N ASN A 180 12.66 -21.58 25.79
CA ASN A 180 11.37 -21.30 26.41
C ASN A 180 11.32 -22.00 27.78
N GLN A 181 11.45 -21.24 28.87
CA GLN A 181 11.28 -21.76 30.22
C GLN A 181 9.78 -21.94 30.47
N ARG A 182 9.23 -23.10 30.07
CA ARG A 182 7.79 -23.44 30.15
C ARG A 182 7.21 -23.38 31.58
N PHE A 183 8.05 -23.41 32.60
CA PHE A 183 7.66 -23.48 34.01
C PHE A 183 8.42 -22.46 34.86
N THR A 184 8.23 -21.17 34.57
CA THR A 184 8.62 -20.11 35.50
C THR A 184 7.55 -19.96 36.58
N LYS A 185 7.96 -19.64 37.81
CA LYS A 185 7.04 -19.23 38.88
C LYS A 185 6.06 -18.17 38.35
N LYS A 186 4.79 -18.30 38.73
CA LYS A 186 3.73 -17.35 38.41
C LYS A 186 3.16 -16.84 39.72
N ASP A 187 2.95 -15.53 39.80
CA ASP A 187 2.13 -14.92 40.83
C ASP A 187 0.90 -14.28 40.16
N TYR A 188 -0.11 -13.94 40.95
CA TYR A 188 -1.26 -13.18 40.50
C TYR A 188 -1.21 -11.77 41.11
N ALA A 189 -1.58 -10.78 40.30
CA ALA A 189 -1.83 -9.43 40.78
C ALA A 189 -3.32 -9.13 40.61
N VAL A 190 -3.93 -8.64 41.68
CA VAL A 190 -5.30 -8.13 41.67
C VAL A 190 -5.23 -6.63 41.45
N SER A 191 -5.90 -6.14 40.41
CA SER A 191 -6.02 -4.71 40.16
C SER A 191 -7.43 -4.25 40.49
N LEU A 192 -7.55 -3.20 41.31
CA LEU A 192 -8.81 -2.48 41.56
C LEU A 192 -8.63 -1.06 41.04
N VAL A 193 -9.51 -0.64 40.13
CA VAL A 193 -9.49 0.69 39.52
C VAL A 193 -10.84 1.36 39.77
N GLY A 194 -10.80 2.52 40.41
CA GLY A 194 -11.95 3.40 40.61
C GLY A 194 -11.52 4.86 40.44
N LEU A 195 -12.43 5.71 39.97
CA LEU A 195 -12.21 7.16 39.95
C LEU A 195 -12.36 7.69 41.39
N GLN A 196 -11.23 8.06 42.00
CA GLN A 196 -11.18 8.50 43.39
C GLN A 196 -11.99 9.79 43.60
N ARG A 197 -13.06 9.69 44.41
CA ARG A 197 -13.38 10.72 45.40
C ARG A 197 -13.22 10.08 46.79
N ASN A 198 -12.06 10.29 47.39
CA ASN A 198 -11.70 10.03 48.78
C ASN A 198 -11.83 8.57 49.26
N PHE A 199 -10.75 7.80 49.16
CA PHE A 199 -10.54 6.67 50.07
C PHE A 199 -9.92 7.21 51.37
N VAL A 200 -10.66 7.16 52.48
CA VAL A 200 -10.11 7.28 53.83
C VAL A 200 -9.96 5.84 54.34
N PHE A 201 -8.73 5.44 54.64
CA PHE A 201 -8.42 4.14 55.25
C PHE A 201 -8.84 4.12 56.73
#